data_AF-A0AAI9T4Z8-F1
#
_entry.id   AF-A0AAI9T4Z8-F1
#
_cell.length_a   1.000
_cell.length_b   1.000
_cell.length_c   1.000
_cell.angle_alpha   90.00
_cell.angle_beta   90.00
_cell.angle_gamma   90.00
#
_symmetry.space_group_name_H-M   'P 1'
#
loop_
_entity.id
_entity.type
_entity.pdbx_description
1 polymer ?
#
loop_
_entity_poly.entity_id
_entity_poly.type
_entity_poly.pdbx_seq_one_letter_code
_entity_poly.pdbx_strand_id
1 'polypeptide(L)'
;MWYPFIKQEQNDDCGYACLAMLIEYYHHQKLTINELKNHLPAYQGALSVYSLSQIASKYNIGLNAFEISKQELATLTFQQPLIAYVLNAMGYYHYVVIYQRRGKYFFVADPSANKSSWILINTFMEKFQAVIIFTKKVKHFVYKTKSFYLTLFF
;
A
#
# COMPACT_ATOMS: atom_id res chain seq x y z
N MET A 1 2.98 -14.46 -12.54
CA MET A 1 2.95 -13.06 -12.06
C MET A 1 4.20 -12.84 -11.23
N TRP A 2 4.84 -11.67 -11.36
CA TRP A 2 5.99 -11.28 -10.53
C TRP A 2 5.50 -10.48 -9.32
N TYR A 3 6.12 -10.72 -8.15
CA TYR A 3 5.77 -10.08 -6.89
C TYR A 3 7.00 -9.33 -6.35
N PRO A 4 7.01 -7.99 -6.45
CA PRO A 4 8.11 -7.16 -5.95
C PRO A 4 8.37 -7.32 -4.45
N PHE A 5 9.61 -7.08 -4.05
CA PHE A 5 9.97 -7.00 -2.64
C PHE A 5 10.99 -5.89 -2.45
N ILE A 6 10.63 -4.90 -1.62
CA ILE A 6 11.51 -3.80 -1.24
C ILE A 6 11.63 -3.83 0.29
N LYS A 7 12.87 -3.94 0.76
CA LYS A 7 13.21 -3.88 2.19
C LYS A 7 13.21 -2.42 2.65
N GLN A 8 12.69 -2.17 3.85
CA GLN A 8 12.76 -0.84 4.47
C GLN A 8 14.21 -0.50 4.87
N GLU A 9 14.60 0.77 4.74
CA GLU A 9 15.92 1.26 5.16
C GLU A 9 15.91 1.73 6.61
N GLN A 10 14.85 2.44 7.02
CA GLN A 10 14.62 2.90 8.39
C GLN A 10 13.35 2.28 8.99
N ASN A 11 13.20 2.30 10.32
CA ASN A 11 12.09 1.63 11.03
C ASN A 11 10.70 2.14 10.62
N ASP A 12 10.61 3.41 10.21
CA ASP A 12 9.39 4.10 9.79
C ASP A 12 9.12 4.04 8.27
N ASP A 13 10.01 3.42 7.49
CA ASP A 13 9.91 3.37 6.02
C ASP A 13 8.91 2.36 5.47
N CYS A 14 8.26 1.57 6.32
CA CYS A 14 7.38 0.48 5.88
C CYS A 14 6.29 0.92 4.90
N GLY A 15 5.72 2.12 5.08
CA GLY A 15 4.74 2.69 4.16
C GLY A 15 5.33 3.02 2.78
N TYR A 16 6.51 3.64 2.75
CA TYR A 16 7.23 3.94 1.50
C TYR A 16 7.64 2.66 0.76
N ALA A 17 8.14 1.66 1.49
CA ALA A 17 8.46 0.36 0.91
C ALA A 17 7.22 -0.35 0.33
N CYS A 18 6.08 -0.30 1.02
CA CYS A 18 4.81 -0.80 0.48
C CYS A 18 4.39 -0.07 -0.80
N LEU A 19 4.53 1.25 -0.86
CA LEU A 19 4.25 2.02 -2.07
C LEU A 19 5.18 1.64 -3.23
N ALA A 20 6.48 1.52 -3.00
CA ALA A 20 7.43 1.08 -4.01
C ALA A 20 7.04 -0.28 -4.59
N MET A 21 6.67 -1.22 -3.72
CA MET A 21 6.19 -2.56 -4.10
C MET A 21 4.92 -2.51 -4.97
N LEU A 22 3.94 -1.68 -4.60
CA LEU A 22 2.72 -1.51 -5.38
C LEU A 22 2.96 -0.84 -6.73
N ILE A 23 3.84 0.17 -6.78
CA ILE A 23 4.18 0.88 -8.02
C ILE A 23 4.89 -0.07 -8.99
N GLU A 24 5.85 -0.85 -8.50
CA GLU A 24 6.53 -1.87 -9.31
C GLU A 24 5.54 -2.95 -9.77
N TYR A 25 4.59 -3.35 -8.91
CA TYR A 25 3.57 -4.34 -9.26
C TYR A 25 2.60 -3.86 -10.35
N TYR A 26 2.08 -2.63 -10.24
CA TYR A 26 1.05 -2.10 -11.16
C TYR A 26 1.57 -1.42 -12.42
N HIS A 27 2.80 -0.90 -12.36
CA HIS A 27 3.39 -0.05 -13.39
C HIS A 27 4.74 -0.55 -13.90
N HIS A 28 5.31 -1.60 -13.31
CA HIS A 28 6.64 -2.12 -13.65
C HIS A 28 7.75 -1.05 -13.54
N GLN A 29 7.52 -0.04 -12.70
CA GLN A 29 8.45 1.04 -12.43
C GLN A 29 9.11 0.81 -11.07
N LYS A 30 10.45 0.79 -11.06
CA LYS A 30 11.23 0.70 -9.83
C LYS A 30 11.44 2.10 -9.26
N LEU A 31 11.15 2.25 -7.98
CA LEU A 31 11.41 3.47 -7.21
C LEU A 31 12.10 3.09 -5.92
N THR A 32 13.04 3.93 -5.52
CA THR A 32 13.71 3.90 -4.23
C THR A 32 12.82 4.51 -3.15
N ILE A 33 13.08 4.18 -1.89
CA ILE A 33 12.41 4.78 -0.75
C ILE A 33 12.65 6.30 -0.73
N ASN A 34 13.88 6.75 -1.04
CA ASN A 34 14.21 8.18 -1.09
C ASN A 34 13.44 8.94 -2.17
N GLU A 35 13.25 8.36 -3.36
CA GLU A 35 12.39 8.98 -4.39
C GLU A 35 10.95 9.15 -3.90
N LEU A 36 10.45 8.21 -3.09
CA LEU A 36 9.11 8.33 -2.51
C LEU A 36 9.05 9.36 -1.35
N LYS A 37 10.09 9.44 -0.52
CA LYS A 37 10.23 10.46 0.55
C LYS A 37 10.21 11.89 -0.01
N ASN A 38 10.74 12.10 -1.21
CA ASN A 38 10.73 13.41 -1.87
C ASN A 38 9.32 13.96 -2.16
N HIS A 39 8.27 13.13 -2.12
CA HIS A 39 6.90 13.63 -2.23
C HIS A 39 6.43 14.37 -0.97
N LEU A 40 7.04 14.09 0.19
CA LEU A 40 6.72 14.70 1.49
C LEU A 40 8.01 14.99 2.29
N PRO A 41 8.86 15.92 1.84
CA PRO A 41 10.22 16.10 2.38
C PRO A 41 10.28 16.56 3.85
N ALA A 42 9.21 17.19 4.35
CA ALA A 42 9.11 17.62 5.75
C ALA A 42 8.39 16.59 6.65
N TYR A 43 7.95 15.45 6.10
CA TYR A 43 7.23 14.44 6.88
C TYR A 43 8.20 13.66 7.76
N GLN A 44 7.82 13.47 9.03
CA GLN A 44 8.61 12.76 10.02
C GLN A 44 7.84 11.52 10.49
N GLY A 45 8.56 10.41 10.66
CA GLY A 45 7.98 9.16 11.16
C GLY A 45 7.23 8.36 10.08
N ALA A 46 6.43 7.39 10.55
CA ALA A 46 5.73 6.45 9.69
C ALA A 46 4.54 7.08 8.97
N LEU A 47 4.30 6.69 7.72
CA LEU A 47 3.18 7.22 6.93
C LEU A 47 1.82 6.90 7.56
N SER A 48 1.00 7.93 7.74
CA SER A 48 -0.43 7.74 7.95
C SER A 48 -1.09 7.17 6.69
N VAL A 49 -2.28 6.55 6.82
CA VAL A 49 -3.09 6.13 5.66
C VAL A 49 -3.37 7.29 4.70
N TYR A 50 -3.56 8.50 5.24
CA TYR A 50 -3.77 9.71 4.43
C TYR A 50 -2.54 10.04 3.58
N SER A 51 -1.36 10.15 4.20
CA SER A 51 -0.11 10.44 3.50
C SER A 51 0.24 9.34 2.49
N LEU A 52 0.01 8.07 2.86
CA LEU A 52 0.18 6.92 1.98
C LEU A 52 -0.70 7.05 0.72
N SER A 53 -1.98 7.43 0.90
CA SER A 53 -2.93 7.64 -0.19
C SER A 53 -2.56 8.84 -1.08
N GLN A 54 -2.09 9.95 -0.48
CA GLN A 54 -1.62 11.10 -1.23
C GLN A 54 -0.49 10.73 -2.19
N ILE A 55 0.52 9.98 -1.73
CA ILE A 55 1.63 9.55 -2.59
C ILE A 55 1.14 8.54 -3.64
N ALA A 56 0.36 7.53 -3.24
CA ALA A 56 -0.18 6.51 -4.15
C ALA A 56 -0.97 7.13 -5.33
N SER A 57 -1.75 8.19 -5.05
CA SER A 57 -2.55 8.87 -6.07
C SER A 57 -1.73 9.47 -7.20
N LYS A 58 -0.50 9.94 -6.92
CA LYS A 58 0.44 10.48 -7.94
C LYS A 58 0.91 9.42 -8.92
N TYR A 59 0.82 8.14 -8.53
CA TYR A 59 1.14 7.00 -9.35
C TYR A 59 -0.10 6.28 -9.90
N ASN A 60 -1.27 6.92 -9.86
CA ASN A 60 -2.52 6.33 -10.31
C ASN A 60 -2.88 5.04 -9.58
N ILE A 61 -2.59 4.98 -8.28
CA ILE A 61 -3.00 3.89 -7.39
C ILE A 61 -4.00 4.46 -6.37
N GLY A 62 -5.21 3.93 -6.38
CA GLY A 62 -6.23 4.27 -5.39
C GLY A 62 -6.13 3.36 -4.18
N LEU A 63 -6.21 3.96 -2.98
CA LEU A 63 -6.21 3.27 -1.70
C LEU A 63 -7.53 3.49 -0.97
N ASN A 64 -8.20 2.41 -0.58
CA ASN A 64 -9.42 2.44 0.22
C ASN A 64 -9.20 1.62 1.49
N ALA A 65 -9.11 2.29 2.64
CA ALA A 65 -8.93 1.64 3.94
C ALA A 65 -10.28 1.25 4.56
N PHE A 66 -10.31 0.07 5.17
CA PHE A 66 -11.47 -0.45 5.89
C PHE A 66 -11.01 -1.11 7.19
N GLU A 67 -11.81 -0.94 8.23
CA GLU A 67 -11.74 -1.80 9.39
C GLU A 67 -12.55 -3.07 9.10
N ILE A 68 -11.92 -4.23 9.23
CA ILE A 68 -12.53 -5.54 9.01
C ILE A 68 -12.09 -6.50 10.11
N SER A 69 -12.98 -7.42 10.47
CA SER A 69 -12.68 -8.50 11.40
C SER A 69 -11.65 -9.49 10.83
N LYS A 70 -11.02 -10.24 11.73
CA LYS A 70 -10.10 -11.34 11.36
C LYS A 70 -10.82 -12.39 10.50
N GLN A 71 -12.08 -12.67 10.80
CA GLN A 71 -12.92 -13.64 10.09
C GLN A 71 -13.23 -13.17 8.65
N GLU A 72 -13.52 -11.87 8.48
CA GLU A 72 -13.73 -11.28 7.15
C GLU A 72 -12.46 -11.38 6.32
N LEU A 73 -11.30 -10.97 6.85
CA LEU A 73 -10.03 -11.11 6.11
C LEU A 73 -9.70 -12.59 5.83
N ALA A 74 -9.99 -13.49 6.78
CA ALA A 74 -9.76 -14.93 6.63
C ALA A 74 -10.62 -15.60 5.58
N THR A 75 -11.67 -14.95 5.07
CA THR A 75 -12.53 -15.46 3.97
C THR A 75 -12.52 -14.57 2.73
N LEU A 76 -11.91 -13.38 2.83
CA LEU A 76 -11.81 -12.41 1.74
C LEU A 76 -11.17 -13.01 0.49
N THR A 77 -11.84 -12.79 -0.64
CA THR A 77 -11.30 -13.05 -1.97
C THR A 77 -10.88 -11.73 -2.60
N PHE A 78 -9.64 -11.66 -3.09
CA PHE A 78 -9.07 -10.49 -3.72
C PHE A 78 -8.13 -10.89 -4.85
N GLN A 79 -8.06 -10.05 -5.88
CA GLN A 79 -7.18 -10.25 -7.05
C GLN A 79 -6.03 -9.25 -7.09
N GLN A 80 -6.20 -8.14 -6.39
CA GLN A 80 -5.26 -7.02 -6.33
C GLN A 80 -4.54 -7.06 -4.98
N PRO A 81 -3.25 -6.66 -4.92
CA PRO A 81 -2.54 -6.56 -3.66
C PRO A 81 -3.31 -5.73 -2.64
N LEU A 82 -3.22 -6.12 -1.38
CA LEU A 82 -3.74 -5.36 -0.24
C LEU A 82 -2.56 -4.85 0.57
N ILE A 83 -2.73 -3.73 1.27
CA ILE A 83 -1.85 -3.38 2.40
C ILE A 83 -2.60 -3.74 3.68
N ALA A 84 -1.94 -4.45 4.59
CA ALA A 84 -2.49 -4.75 5.91
C ALA A 84 -1.69 -4.02 6.99
N TYR A 85 -2.40 -3.59 8.02
CA TYR A 85 -1.80 -3.04 9.24
C TYR A 85 -1.63 -4.16 10.27
N VAL A 86 -0.41 -4.33 10.76
CA VAL A 86 -0.03 -5.42 11.67
C VAL A 86 0.85 -4.90 12.80
N LEU A 87 0.99 -5.69 13.86
CA LEU A 87 2.09 -5.55 14.82
C LEU A 87 3.28 -6.41 14.36
N ASN A 88 4.46 -5.79 14.29
CA ASN A 88 5.69 -6.53 14.02
C ASN A 88 6.16 -7.30 15.28
N ALA A 89 7.27 -8.03 15.16
CA ALA A 89 7.81 -8.84 16.26
C ALA A 89 8.23 -8.02 17.50
N MET A 90 8.44 -6.71 17.35
CA MET A 90 8.79 -5.80 18.44
C MET A 90 7.56 -5.08 19.01
N GLY A 91 6.34 -5.41 18.54
CA GLY A 91 5.10 -4.77 19.00
C GLY A 91 4.85 -3.38 18.40
N TYR A 92 5.58 -3.00 17.35
CA TYR A 92 5.33 -1.74 16.64
C TYR A 92 4.36 -1.94 15.49
N TYR A 93 3.56 -0.92 15.25
CA TYR A 93 2.69 -0.84 14.09
C TYR A 93 3.47 -0.84 12.78
N HIS A 94 2.98 -1.61 11.81
CA HIS A 94 3.72 -1.90 10.60
C HIS A 94 2.77 -2.14 9.42
N TYR A 95 3.16 -1.68 8.22
CA TYR A 95 2.46 -2.02 6.98
C TYR A 95 3.16 -3.18 6.27
N VAL A 96 2.35 -4.11 5.76
CA VAL A 96 2.81 -5.20 4.90
C VAL A 96 1.93 -5.31 3.67
N VAL A 97 2.47 -5.80 2.56
CA VAL A 97 1.70 -6.08 1.35
C VAL A 97 1.27 -7.55 1.34
N ILE A 98 -0.02 -7.80 1.14
CA ILE A 98 -0.56 -9.13 0.85
C ILE A 98 -0.81 -9.21 -0.65
N TYR A 99 -0.03 -10.03 -1.35
CA TYR A 99 -0.13 -10.15 -2.80
C TYR A 99 -1.20 -11.11 -3.26
N GLN A 100 -1.36 -12.23 -2.55
CA GLN A 100 -2.29 -13.28 -2.94
C GLN A 100 -2.63 -14.18 -1.76
N ARG A 101 -3.73 -14.91 -1.93
CA ARG A 101 -4.14 -16.01 -1.07
C ARG A 101 -4.07 -17.33 -1.85
N ARG A 102 -3.58 -18.39 -1.19
CA ARG A 102 -3.69 -19.76 -1.69
C ARG A 102 -4.10 -20.69 -0.55
N GLY A 103 -5.34 -21.19 -0.61
CA GLY A 103 -5.90 -22.03 0.45
C GLY A 103 -5.89 -21.31 1.80
N LYS A 104 -5.09 -21.84 2.74
CA LYS A 104 -4.92 -21.33 4.11
C LYS A 104 -3.71 -20.41 4.29
N TYR A 105 -3.09 -19.96 3.20
CA TYR A 105 -1.88 -19.13 3.25
C TYR A 105 -2.07 -17.80 2.52
N PHE A 106 -1.46 -16.75 3.06
CA PHE A 106 -1.23 -15.49 2.38
C PHE A 106 0.22 -15.41 1.91
N PHE A 107 0.44 -14.89 0.71
CA PHE A 107 1.77 -14.50 0.26
C PHE A 107 2.00 -13.04 0.63
N VAL A 108 2.86 -12.82 1.62
CA VAL A 108 3.06 -11.53 2.27
C VAL A 108 4.47 -11.03 2.01
N ALA A 109 4.58 -9.75 1.66
CA ALA A 109 5.82 -9.00 1.63
C ALA A 109 5.85 -8.03 2.82
N ASP A 110 6.67 -8.39 3.80
CA ASP A 110 6.94 -7.60 4.99
C ASP A 110 8.25 -6.81 4.76
N PRO A 111 8.20 -5.46 4.67
CA PRO A 111 9.38 -4.63 4.46
C PRO A 111 10.49 -4.81 5.49
N SER A 112 10.18 -5.27 6.71
CA SER A 112 11.17 -5.53 7.77
C SER A 112 11.88 -6.88 7.60
N ALA A 113 11.31 -7.77 6.77
CA ALA A 113 11.89 -9.08 6.47
C ALA A 113 12.97 -9.00 5.38
N ASN A 114 13.50 -10.16 4.99
CA ASN A 114 14.48 -10.26 3.90
C ASN A 114 13.87 -10.67 2.55
N LYS A 115 12.64 -11.19 2.55
CA LYS A 115 11.91 -11.62 1.36
C LYS A 115 10.43 -11.83 1.64
N SER A 116 9.62 -11.83 0.59
CA SER A 116 8.23 -12.28 0.65
C SER A 116 8.13 -13.76 1.01
N SER A 117 7.09 -14.13 1.76
CA SER A 117 6.90 -15.51 2.23
C SER A 117 5.42 -15.89 2.31
N TRP A 118 5.17 -17.20 2.29
CA TRP A 118 3.84 -17.74 2.56
C TRP A 118 3.63 -17.87 4.06
N ILE A 119 2.60 -17.21 4.58
CA ILE A 119 2.25 -17.18 6.00
C ILE A 119 0.88 -17.83 6.17
N LEU A 120 0.74 -18.72 7.17
CA LEU A 120 -0.54 -19.30 7.52
C LEU A 120 -1.50 -18.18 7.95
N ILE A 121 -2.73 -18.20 7.45
CA ILE A 121 -3.73 -17.16 7.75
C ILE A 121 -3.90 -16.99 9.26
N ASN A 122 -4.02 -18.08 10.02
CA ASN A 122 -4.17 -18.00 11.48
C ASN A 122 -3.01 -17.26 12.16
N THR A 123 -1.76 -17.58 11.78
CA THR A 123 -0.56 -16.89 12.28
C THR A 123 -0.53 -15.42 11.87
N PHE A 124 -1.00 -15.09 10.66
CA PHE A 124 -1.12 -13.70 10.23
C PHE A 124 -2.15 -12.94 11.09
N MET A 125 -3.28 -13.58 11.42
CA MET A 125 -4.36 -12.97 12.22
C MET A 125 -3.95 -12.64 13.65
N GLU A 126 -2.93 -13.28 14.21
CA GLU A 126 -2.38 -12.91 15.53
C GLU A 126 -1.81 -11.50 15.53
N LYS A 127 -1.24 -11.07 14.39
CA LYS A 127 -0.58 -9.78 14.22
C LYS A 127 -1.50 -8.71 13.64
N PHE A 128 -2.55 -9.10 12.93
CA PHE A 128 -3.46 -8.21 12.21
C PHE A 128 -4.22 -7.25 13.14
N GLN A 129 -4.18 -5.96 12.82
CA GLN A 129 -4.76 -4.86 13.60
C GLN A 129 -6.08 -4.35 13.01
N ALA A 130 -6.89 -5.25 12.47
CA ALA A 130 -8.21 -4.97 11.90
C ALA A 130 -8.26 -3.99 10.70
N VAL A 131 -7.15 -3.37 10.30
CA VAL A 131 -7.13 -2.41 9.17
C VAL A 131 -6.54 -3.06 7.91
N ILE A 132 -7.35 -3.11 6.86
CA ILE A 132 -6.94 -3.48 5.51
C ILE A 132 -7.09 -2.29 4.57
N ILE A 133 -6.20 -2.18 3.60
CA ILE A 133 -6.24 -1.16 2.55
C ILE A 133 -6.31 -1.86 1.21
N PHE A 134 -7.45 -1.74 0.55
CA PHE A 134 -7.61 -2.20 -0.82
C PHE A 134 -6.88 -1.27 -1.75
N THR A 135 -6.09 -1.85 -2.65
CA THR A 135 -5.33 -1.12 -3.65
C THR A 135 -5.91 -1.43 -5.01
N LYS A 136 -5.97 -0.42 -5.89
CA LYS A 136 -6.36 -0.62 -7.28
C LYS A 136 -5.64 0.36 -8.18
N LYS A 137 -5.28 -0.07 -9.39
CA LYS A 137 -4.87 0.84 -10.44
C LYS A 137 -6.08 1.69 -10.86
N VAL A 138 -5.96 3.01 -10.76
CA VAL A 138 -6.98 3.95 -11.23
C VAL A 138 -6.62 4.47 -12.61
N LYS A 139 -7.63 4.68 -13.47
CA LYS A 139 -7.45 5.46 -14.69
C LYS A 139 -7.56 6.93 -14.28
N HIS A 140 -6.58 7.75 -14.64
CA HIS A 140 -6.61 9.18 -14.37
C HIS A 140 -7.83 9.78 -15.08
N PHE A 141 -8.84 10.22 -14.33
CA PHE A 141 -9.92 11.03 -14.88
C PHE A 141 -9.43 12.49 -14.86
N VAL A 142 -8.91 12.97 -15.98
CA VAL A 142 -8.75 14.41 -16.17
C VAL A 142 -10.16 14.96 -16.34
N TYR A 143 -10.68 15.64 -15.31
CA TYR A 143 -11.79 16.55 -15.54
C TYR A 143 -11.29 17.59 -16.55
N LYS A 144 -11.78 17.53 -17.79
CA LYS A 144 -11.71 18.70 -18.68
C LYS A 144 -12.57 19.77 -18.01
N THR A 145 -11.96 20.67 -17.25
CA THR A 145 -12.57 21.96 -16.99
C THR A 145 -12.82 22.58 -18.36
N LYS A 146 -14.09 22.70 -18.76
CA LYS A 146 -14.45 23.65 -19.81
C LYS A 146 -14.06 25.01 -19.25
N SER A 147 -12.91 25.53 -19.68
CA SER A 147 -12.56 26.93 -19.49
C SER A 147 -13.68 27.74 -20.15
N PHE A 148 -14.57 28.30 -19.35
CA PHE A 148 -15.48 29.34 -19.80
C PHE A 148 -14.60 30.58 -20.01
N TYR A 149 -14.13 30.78 -21.24
CA TYR A 149 -13.60 32.07 -21.63
C TYR A 149 -14.73 33.08 -21.45
N LEU A 150 -14.62 33.89 -20.40
CA LEU A 150 -15.41 35.10 -20.24
C LEU A 150 -14.89 36.09 -21.27
N THR A 151 -15.45 36.08 -22.48
CA THR A 151 -15.32 37.21 -23.41
C THR A 151 -16.14 38.36 -22.84
N LEU A 152 -15.52 39.19 -22.01
CA LEU A 152 -16.02 40.54 -21.79
C LEU A 152 -15.68 41.36 -23.03
N PHE A 153 -16.71 41.68 -23.79
CA PHE A 153 -16.73 42.84 -24.65
C PHE A 153 -16.63 44.09 -23.75
N PHE A 154 -15.57 44.87 -23.95
CA PHE A 154 -15.56 46.32 -23.76
C PHE A 154 -14.78 46.93 -24.92
#